data_AF-A0A6I2VG16-F1
#
_entry.id   AF-A0A6I2VG16-F1
#
_cell.length_a   1.000
_cell.length_b   1.000
_cell.length_c   1.000
_cell.angle_alpha   90.00
_cell.angle_beta   90.00
_cell.angle_gamma   90.00
#
_symmetry.space_group_name_H-M   'P 1'
#
loop_
_entity.id
_entity.type
_entity.pdbx_description
1 polymer ?
#
loop_
_entity_poly.entity_id
_entity_poly.type
_entity_poly.pdbx_seq_one_letter_code
_entity_poly.pdbx_strand_id
1 'polypeptide(L)'
;MAQSLEMRFSGWGIDADAGDLSDHVVEWLEARFGGPLPQRVAAPESENVRIRKSQLPRAVEAKLSSKLGAANVSTDHLSRLVHAAGKGYPDLLAMRGADKIPAPDAVVYPADQADVKAVLKICTKHGVAVVPFGGGTSVVGGVSPLRGNFASVIA
;
A
#
# COMPACT_ATOMS: atom_id res chain seq x y z
N MET A 1 3.51 -10.26 -23.04
CA MET A 1 3.72 -9.65 -21.72
C MET A 1 2.61 -8.65 -21.51
N ALA A 2 1.69 -8.89 -20.57
CA ALA A 2 0.68 -7.90 -20.25
C ALA A 2 1.39 -6.70 -19.63
N GLN A 3 1.12 -5.49 -20.14
CA GLN A 3 1.56 -4.25 -19.50
C GLN A 3 1.09 -4.31 -18.04
N SER A 4 2.01 -4.13 -17.09
CA SER A 4 1.65 -4.02 -15.69
C SER A 4 0.71 -2.83 -15.55
N LEU A 5 -0.57 -3.12 -15.29
CA LEU A 5 -1.54 -2.12 -14.92
C LEU A 5 -1.11 -1.57 -13.54
N GLU A 6 -0.34 -0.49 -13.54
CA GLU A 6 0.14 0.12 -12.30
C GLU A 6 -1.06 0.69 -11.54
N MET A 7 -1.36 0.09 -10.40
CA MET A 7 -2.38 0.60 -9.49
C MET A 7 -1.88 1.91 -8.88
N ARG A 8 -2.78 2.88 -8.82
CA ARG A 8 -2.51 4.16 -8.17
C ARG A 8 -2.27 3.95 -6.69
N PHE A 9 -1.09 4.31 -6.19
CA PHE A 9 -0.83 4.25 -4.76
C PHE A 9 -1.76 5.23 -4.01
N SER A 10 -1.89 6.48 -4.50
CA SER A 10 -2.67 7.58 -3.88
C SER A 10 -4.07 7.79 -4.48
N GLY A 11 -4.63 6.76 -5.12
CA GLY A 11 -5.94 6.86 -5.78
C GLY A 11 -6.63 5.52 -5.96
N TRP A 12 -7.77 5.55 -6.64
CA TRP A 12 -8.52 4.36 -7.03
C TRP A 12 -8.17 3.92 -8.45
N GLY A 13 -8.11 2.61 -8.68
CA GLY A 13 -7.89 2.02 -9.99
C GLY A 13 -6.47 2.23 -10.52
N ILE A 14 -6.38 2.28 -11.85
CA ILE A 14 -5.14 2.38 -12.63
C ILE A 14 -5.05 3.77 -13.27
N ASP A 15 -3.84 4.20 -13.64
CA ASP A 15 -3.66 5.50 -14.30
C ASP A 15 -4.35 5.58 -15.66
N ALA A 16 -4.46 4.47 -16.40
CA ALA A 16 -5.08 4.45 -17.72
C ALA A 16 -6.59 4.78 -17.71
N ASP A 17 -7.28 4.54 -16.59
CA ASP A 17 -8.72 4.82 -16.45
C ASP A 17 -9.00 6.25 -15.96
N ALA A 18 -7.96 7.05 -15.77
CA ALA A 18 -8.09 8.40 -15.30
C ALA A 18 -8.52 9.36 -16.40
N GLY A 19 -9.58 10.12 -16.15
CA GLY A 19 -10.03 11.19 -17.02
C GLY A 19 -10.30 12.47 -16.26
N ASP A 20 -10.47 13.54 -17.03
CA ASP A 20 -10.98 14.81 -16.54
C ASP A 20 -12.51 14.76 -16.42
N LEU A 21 -13.05 15.64 -15.58
CA LEU A 21 -14.49 15.83 -15.49
C LEU A 21 -14.99 16.55 -16.76
N SER A 22 -16.15 16.16 -17.27
CA SER A 22 -16.79 16.90 -18.35
C SER A 22 -17.29 18.25 -17.88
N ASP A 23 -17.41 19.22 -18.79
CA ASP A 23 -17.90 20.57 -18.49
C ASP A 23 -19.26 20.53 -17.76
N HIS A 24 -20.17 19.65 -18.21
CA HIS A 24 -21.47 19.46 -17.57
C HIS A 24 -21.37 19.04 -16.10
N VAL A 25 -20.41 18.17 -15.75
CA VAL A 25 -20.19 17.74 -14.36
C VAL A 25 -19.58 18.89 -13.54
N VAL A 26 -18.67 19.66 -14.13
CA VAL A 26 -18.08 20.84 -13.47
C VAL A 26 -19.16 21.89 -13.16
N GLU A 27 -19.95 22.28 -14.15
CA GLU A 27 -21.07 23.24 -13.98
C GLU A 27 -22.03 22.81 -12.87
N TRP A 28 -22.39 21.51 -12.84
CA TRP A 28 -23.27 20.97 -11.82
C TRP A 28 -22.66 21.07 -10.41
N LEU A 29 -21.37 20.76 -10.26
CA LEU A 29 -20.67 20.86 -8.98
C LEU A 29 -20.59 22.31 -8.49
N GLU A 30 -20.25 23.25 -9.36
CA GLU A 30 -20.15 24.66 -9.00
C GLU A 30 -21.48 25.24 -8.55
N ALA A 31 -22.57 24.90 -9.26
CA ALA A 31 -23.93 25.25 -8.85
C ALA A 31 -24.30 24.60 -7.50
N ARG A 32 -23.93 23.34 -7.28
CA ARG A 32 -24.27 22.59 -6.06
C ARG A 32 -23.55 23.10 -4.81
N PHE A 33 -22.30 23.57 -4.97
CA PHE A 33 -21.44 24.04 -3.88
C PHE A 33 -21.32 25.56 -3.78
N GLY A 34 -21.96 26.31 -4.69
CA GLY A 34 -22.14 27.77 -4.59
C GLY A 34 -20.91 28.58 -5.00
N GLY A 35 -20.11 28.07 -5.93
CA GLY A 35 -18.90 28.76 -6.41
C GLY A 35 -18.01 27.89 -7.27
N PRO A 36 -16.93 28.47 -7.84
CA PRO A 36 -16.02 27.74 -8.71
C PRO A 36 -15.30 26.60 -7.98
N LEU A 37 -14.97 25.54 -8.71
CA LEU A 37 -14.17 24.45 -8.14
C LEU A 37 -12.76 24.92 -7.76
N PRO A 38 -12.20 24.46 -6.63
CA PRO A 38 -10.84 24.80 -6.25
C PRO A 38 -9.83 24.17 -7.24
N GLN A 39 -8.66 24.82 -7.36
CA GLN A 39 -7.57 24.27 -8.16
C GLN A 39 -7.18 22.88 -7.63
N ARG A 40 -7.09 21.91 -8.54
CA ARG A 40 -6.66 20.55 -8.23
C ARG A 40 -5.19 20.55 -7.80
N VAL A 41 -4.91 20.03 -6.61
CA VAL A 41 -3.55 19.76 -6.15
C VAL A 41 -3.13 18.38 -6.67
N ALA A 42 -1.99 18.33 -7.35
CA ALA A 42 -1.41 17.07 -7.82
C ALA A 42 -1.06 16.17 -6.63
N ALA A 43 -1.24 14.86 -6.78
CA ALA A 43 -0.71 13.92 -5.81
C ALA A 43 0.83 13.94 -5.88
N PRO A 44 1.54 13.67 -4.77
CA PRO A 44 2.99 13.50 -4.82
C PRO A 44 3.35 12.27 -5.67
N GLU A 45 4.51 12.34 -6.32
CA GLU A 45 5.12 11.16 -6.94
C GLU A 45 5.49 10.13 -5.87
N SER A 46 5.35 8.85 -6.18
CA SER A 46 5.56 7.74 -5.23
C SER A 46 6.96 7.75 -4.59
N GLU A 47 7.98 8.15 -5.36
CA GLU A 47 9.38 8.28 -4.93
C GLU A 47 9.59 9.38 -3.88
N ASN A 48 8.73 10.41 -3.89
CA ASN A 48 8.82 11.55 -2.98
C ASN A 48 8.12 11.30 -1.64
N VAL A 49 7.23 10.31 -1.57
CA VAL A 49 6.55 9.92 -0.34
C VAL A 49 7.54 9.20 0.57
N ARG A 50 7.73 9.65 1.80
CA ARG A 50 8.66 8.99 2.73
C ARG A 50 7.97 7.86 3.48
N ILE A 51 8.60 6.69 3.51
CA ILE A 51 8.22 5.60 4.41
C ILE A 51 9.37 5.30 5.37
N ARG A 52 9.06 4.69 6.52
CA ARG A 52 10.11 4.27 7.46
C ARG A 52 11.03 3.24 6.77
N LYS A 53 12.33 3.26 7.08
CA LYS A 53 13.23 2.15 6.73
C LYS A 53 12.72 0.84 7.36
N SER A 54 12.74 -0.23 6.58
CA SER A 54 12.39 -1.57 7.07
C SER A 54 13.17 -1.91 8.33
N GLN A 55 12.47 -2.46 9.32
CA GLN A 55 13.04 -3.03 10.54
C GLN A 55 12.99 -4.55 10.54
N LEU A 56 12.64 -5.18 9.41
CA LEU A 56 12.64 -6.62 9.31
C LEU A 56 14.07 -7.15 9.58
N PRO A 57 14.28 -8.03 10.57
CA PRO A 57 15.61 -8.57 10.82
C PRO A 57 16.11 -9.34 9.59
N ARG A 58 17.35 -9.09 9.16
CA ARG A 58 17.96 -9.76 7.98
C ARG A 58 17.88 -11.29 8.04
N ALA A 59 17.99 -11.86 9.24
CA ALA A 59 17.87 -13.30 9.43
C ALA A 59 16.44 -13.82 9.14
N VAL A 60 15.41 -13.00 9.36
CA VAL A 60 14.02 -13.34 9.04
C VAL A 60 13.77 -13.18 7.54
N GLU A 61 14.22 -12.08 6.95
CA GLU A 61 14.18 -11.86 5.49
C GLU A 61 14.82 -13.04 4.74
N ALA A 62 16.04 -13.44 5.12
CA ALA A 62 16.73 -14.58 4.50
C ALA A 62 15.94 -15.90 4.64
N LYS A 63 15.26 -16.14 5.77
CA LYS A 63 14.42 -17.33 5.96
C LYS A 63 13.18 -17.30 5.08
N LEU A 64 12.54 -16.15 4.95
CA LEU A 64 11.38 -15.96 4.07
C LEU A 64 11.80 -16.16 2.62
N SER A 65 12.88 -15.51 2.18
CA SER A 65 13.40 -15.63 0.81
C SER A 65 13.86 -17.05 0.48
N SER A 66 14.46 -17.77 1.44
CA SER A 66 14.80 -19.19 1.25
C SER A 66 13.57 -20.09 1.15
N LYS A 67 12.44 -19.73 1.78
CA LYS A 67 11.22 -20.55 1.78
C LYS A 67 10.32 -20.27 0.58
N LEU A 68 10.21 -19.00 0.19
CA LEU A 68 9.30 -18.52 -0.86
C LEU A 68 10.02 -18.29 -2.20
N GLY A 69 11.35 -18.19 -2.20
CA GLY A 69 12.13 -17.63 -3.30
C GLY A 69 12.33 -16.13 -3.13
N ALA A 70 13.51 -15.63 -3.52
CA ALA A 70 13.88 -14.21 -3.32
C ALA A 70 12.96 -13.23 -4.07
N ALA A 71 12.37 -13.64 -5.20
CA ALA A 71 11.43 -12.81 -5.95
C ALA A 71 10.09 -12.59 -5.23
N ASN A 72 9.76 -13.42 -4.23
CA ASN A 72 8.51 -13.39 -3.49
C ASN A 72 8.63 -12.68 -2.14
N VAL A 73 9.74 -11.97 -1.90
CA VAL A 73 9.97 -11.16 -0.69
C VAL A 73 10.54 -9.83 -1.13
N SER A 74 9.79 -8.74 -0.90
CA SER A 74 10.23 -7.39 -1.22
C SER A 74 10.37 -6.52 0.03
N THR A 75 11.49 -5.81 0.11
CA THR A 75 11.72 -4.70 1.06
C THR A 75 11.83 -3.34 0.35
N ASP A 76 11.51 -3.29 -0.95
CA ASP A 76 11.63 -2.09 -1.78
C ASP A 76 10.56 -1.03 -1.44
N HIS A 77 10.84 0.21 -1.84
CA HIS A 77 10.01 1.37 -1.51
C HIS A 77 8.60 1.26 -2.06
N LEU A 78 8.46 0.96 -3.35
CA LEU A 78 7.18 0.99 -4.05
C LEU A 78 6.28 -0.15 -3.57
N SER A 79 6.81 -1.37 -3.46
CA SER A 79 6.08 -2.51 -2.94
C SER A 79 5.52 -2.23 -1.55
N ARG A 80 6.32 -1.65 -0.65
CA ARG A 80 5.88 -1.31 0.71
C ARG A 80 4.87 -0.16 0.71
N LEU A 81 5.04 0.84 -0.16
CA LEU A 81 4.15 1.98 -0.30
C LEU A 81 2.75 1.56 -0.80
N VAL A 82 2.65 0.69 -1.80
CA VAL A 82 1.34 0.28 -2.33
C VAL A 82 0.57 -0.68 -1.39
N HIS A 83 1.25 -1.26 -0.41
CA HIS A 83 0.66 -2.08 0.67
C HIS A 83 0.53 -1.31 2.00
N ALA A 84 0.63 0.02 1.98
CA ALA A 84 0.66 0.86 3.18
C ALA A 84 -0.73 1.14 3.79
N ALA A 85 -1.79 1.15 2.97
CA ALA A 85 -3.14 1.44 3.43
C ALA A 85 -4.20 0.92 2.44
N GLY A 86 -5.46 1.11 2.82
CA GLY A 86 -6.60 0.83 1.96
C GLY A 86 -6.91 1.98 1.01
N LYS A 87 -8.20 2.10 0.65
CA LYS A 87 -8.75 3.16 -0.20
C LYS A 87 -9.85 3.96 0.51
N GLY A 88 -9.86 3.95 1.85
CA GLY A 88 -10.73 4.82 2.62
C GLY A 88 -10.37 6.29 2.43
N TYR A 89 -11.32 7.20 2.64
CA TYR A 89 -11.05 8.63 2.52
C TYR A 89 -9.86 9.11 3.38
N PRO A 90 -9.73 8.70 4.67
CA PRO A 90 -8.54 9.04 5.46
C PRO A 90 -7.23 8.48 4.89
N ASP A 91 -7.26 7.27 4.33
CA ASP A 91 -6.08 6.64 3.71
C ASP A 91 -5.61 7.45 2.50
N LEU A 92 -6.55 7.80 1.62
CA LEU A 92 -6.26 8.58 0.41
C LEU A 92 -5.78 10.01 0.73
N LEU A 93 -6.36 10.64 1.76
CA LEU A 93 -5.87 11.93 2.24
C LEU A 93 -4.44 11.83 2.77
N ALA A 94 -4.13 10.81 3.59
CA ALA A 94 -2.78 10.62 4.11
C ALA A 94 -1.77 10.36 2.98
N MET A 95 -2.13 9.52 2.00
CA MET A 95 -1.27 9.23 0.84
C MET A 95 -1.04 10.44 -0.06
N ARG A 96 -1.95 11.42 -0.07
CA ARG A 96 -1.84 12.64 -0.89
C ARG A 96 -1.20 13.82 -0.17
N GLY A 97 -1.38 13.90 1.15
CA GLY A 97 -1.03 15.09 1.93
C GLY A 97 0.07 14.88 2.97
N ALA A 98 0.51 13.65 3.24
CA ALA A 98 1.52 13.40 4.26
C ALA A 98 2.93 13.28 3.66
N ASP A 99 3.88 13.99 4.25
CA ASP A 99 5.31 13.83 3.96
C ASP A 99 5.82 12.42 4.30
N LYS A 100 5.16 11.75 5.26
CA LYS A 100 5.54 10.43 5.75
C LYS A 100 4.34 9.58 6.12
N ILE A 101 4.27 8.36 5.60
CA ILE A 101 3.20 7.40 5.89
C ILE A 101 3.74 6.12 6.56
N PRO A 102 2.93 5.44 7.38
CA PRO A 102 3.25 4.09 7.84
C PRO A 102 3.23 3.12 6.64
N ALA A 103 4.12 2.13 6.65
CA ALA A 103 4.20 1.09 5.63
C ALA A 103 4.65 -0.22 6.29
N PRO A 104 4.33 -1.40 5.72
CA PRO A 104 4.93 -2.65 6.14
C PRO A 104 6.47 -2.60 6.01
N ASP A 105 7.17 -3.46 6.74
CA ASP A 105 8.62 -3.60 6.67
C ASP A 105 9.06 -4.48 5.49
N ALA A 106 8.19 -5.40 5.05
CA ALA A 106 8.35 -6.17 3.81
C ALA A 106 6.97 -6.59 3.28
N VAL A 107 6.92 -6.95 2.01
CA VAL A 107 5.78 -7.59 1.36
C VAL A 107 6.18 -8.99 0.93
N VAL A 108 5.36 -9.99 1.24
CA VAL A 108 5.61 -11.39 0.86
C VAL A 108 4.49 -11.94 -0.02
N TYR A 109 4.86 -12.73 -1.03
CA TYR A 109 3.93 -13.30 -2.00
C TYR A 109 3.93 -14.84 -1.90
N PRO A 110 3.27 -15.42 -0.90
CA PRO A 110 3.13 -16.88 -0.81
C PRO A 110 2.28 -17.41 -1.97
N ALA A 111 2.72 -18.48 -2.63
CA ALA A 111 2.03 -19.02 -3.80
C ALA A 111 0.89 -19.98 -3.45
N ASP A 112 0.96 -20.62 -2.27
CA ASP A 112 0.01 -21.63 -1.83
C ASP A 112 -0.17 -21.66 -0.30
N GLN A 113 -1.04 -22.57 0.16
CA GLN A 113 -1.32 -22.76 1.57
C GLN A 113 -0.09 -23.19 2.39
N ALA A 114 0.82 -23.98 1.81
CA ALA A 114 2.02 -24.44 2.50
C ALA A 114 3.00 -23.29 2.74
N ASP A 115 3.10 -22.36 1.79
CA ASP A 115 3.85 -21.13 1.93
C ASP A 115 3.27 -20.21 3.01
N VAL A 116 1.95 -19.98 2.99
CA VAL A 116 1.27 -19.20 4.06
C VAL A 116 1.57 -19.80 5.44
N LYS A 117 1.45 -21.12 5.59
CA LYS A 117 1.77 -21.82 6.84
C LYS A 117 3.23 -21.61 7.27
N ALA A 118 4.16 -21.62 6.31
CA ALA A 118 5.58 -21.43 6.60
C ALA A 118 5.89 -19.98 7.00
N VAL A 119 5.30 -18.98 6.33
CA VAL A 119 5.41 -17.57 6.68
C VAL A 119 4.93 -17.33 8.11
N LEU A 120 3.73 -17.81 8.45
CA LEU A 120 3.18 -17.65 9.80
C LEU A 120 4.06 -18.32 10.85
N LYS A 121 4.63 -19.50 10.56
CA LYS A 121 5.56 -20.20 11.46
C LYS A 121 6.86 -19.41 11.68
N ILE A 122 7.43 -18.84 10.62
CA ILE A 122 8.63 -18.00 10.70
C ILE A 122 8.32 -16.74 11.53
N CYS A 123 7.23 -16.04 11.22
CA CYS A 123 6.85 -14.80 11.90
C CYS A 123 6.55 -15.02 13.39
N THR A 124 5.83 -16.10 13.72
CA THR A 124 5.57 -16.51 15.11
C THR A 124 6.87 -16.74 15.88
N LYS A 125 7.82 -17.47 15.28
CA LYS A 125 9.10 -17.78 15.92
C LYS A 125 9.96 -16.53 16.18
N HIS A 126 9.83 -15.51 15.34
CA HIS A 126 10.71 -14.34 15.34
C HIS A 126 10.04 -13.05 15.85
N GLY A 127 8.77 -13.10 16.24
CA GLY A 127 8.05 -11.92 16.72
C GLY A 127 7.85 -10.86 15.62
N VAL A 128 7.33 -11.29 14.46
CA VAL A 128 6.97 -10.40 13.36
C VAL A 128 5.45 -10.40 13.21
N ALA A 129 4.85 -9.21 13.17
CA ALA A 129 3.42 -9.06 12.89
C ALA A 129 3.13 -9.36 11.42
N VAL A 130 1.93 -9.85 11.13
CA VAL A 130 1.47 -10.14 9.77
C VAL A 130 0.11 -9.46 9.58
N VAL A 131 -0.01 -8.62 8.54
CA VAL A 131 -1.27 -8.02 8.13
C VAL A 131 -1.57 -8.50 6.71
N PRO A 132 -2.50 -9.43 6.51
CA PRO A 132 -2.82 -9.94 5.18
C PRO A 132 -3.30 -8.83 4.25
N PHE A 133 -2.77 -8.80 3.02
CA PHE A 133 -3.14 -7.82 2.01
C PHE A 133 -3.66 -8.51 0.74
N GLY A 134 -4.89 -8.19 0.35
CA GLY A 134 -5.50 -8.65 -0.91
C GLY A 134 -5.40 -7.59 -2.00
N GLY A 135 -6.55 -7.14 -2.53
CA GLY A 135 -6.58 -6.04 -3.51
C GLY A 135 -6.39 -4.63 -2.91
N GLY A 136 -6.21 -4.50 -1.60
CA GLY A 136 -6.02 -3.19 -0.95
C GLY A 136 -7.25 -2.28 -0.93
N THR A 137 -8.45 -2.78 -1.22
CA THR A 137 -9.68 -1.98 -1.40
C THR A 137 -10.42 -1.66 -0.08
N SER A 138 -9.86 -2.01 1.07
CA SER A 138 -10.49 -1.72 2.37
C SER A 138 -10.74 -0.23 2.54
N VAL A 139 -11.92 0.16 3.04
CA VAL A 139 -12.27 1.57 3.33
C VAL A 139 -12.36 1.86 4.83
N VAL A 140 -11.94 0.91 5.66
CA VAL A 140 -12.05 0.96 7.13
C VAL A 140 -10.69 0.78 7.83
N GLY A 141 -9.58 0.92 7.09
CA GLY A 141 -8.23 0.68 7.64
C GLY A 141 -7.90 -0.79 7.89
N GLY A 142 -8.67 -1.73 7.32
CA GLY A 142 -8.51 -3.18 7.59
C GLY A 142 -7.20 -3.79 7.09
N VAL A 143 -6.44 -3.06 6.27
CA VAL A 143 -5.13 -3.46 5.75
C VAL A 143 -3.99 -2.56 6.23
N SER A 144 -4.25 -1.70 7.21
CA SER A 144 -3.20 -0.85 7.78
C SER A 144 -2.10 -1.72 8.41
N PRO A 145 -0.79 -1.40 8.22
CA PRO A 145 0.34 -2.21 8.67
C PRO A 145 0.56 -2.03 10.19
N LEU A 146 -0.39 -2.52 10.98
CA LEU A 146 -0.36 -2.44 12.43
C LEU A 146 0.59 -3.49 12.99
N ARG A 147 1.73 -3.04 13.52
CA ARG A 147 2.73 -3.93 14.15
C ARG A 147 2.44 -4.26 15.62
N GLY A 148 1.53 -3.55 16.29
CA GLY A 148 1.30 -3.72 17.73
C GLY A 148 2.60 -3.64 18.55
N ASN A 149 2.84 -4.66 19.37
CA ASN A 149 4.05 -4.79 20.20
C ASN A 149 5.25 -5.43 19.48
N PHE A 150 5.11 -5.80 18.21
CA PHE A 150 6.17 -6.41 17.43
C PHE A 150 7.13 -5.35 16.85
N ALA A 151 8.39 -5.73 16.66
CA ALA A 151 9.41 -4.83 16.13
C ALA A 151 9.20 -4.49 14.65
N SER A 152 8.62 -5.42 13.88
CA SER A 152 8.33 -5.30 12.46
C SER A 152 7.00 -5.94 12.08
N VAL A 153 6.45 -5.51 10.94
CA VAL A 153 5.22 -6.05 10.34
C VAL A 153 5.44 -6.32 8.86
N ILE A 154 4.93 -7.45 8.35
CA ILE A 154 4.90 -7.75 6.92
C ILE A 154 3.47 -7.72 6.40
N ALA A 155 3.34 -7.40 5.11
CA ALA A 155 2.12 -7.59 4.33
C ALA A 155 2.19 -8.90 3.54
#